data_AF-A0A3C0SHM2-F1
#
_entry.id   AF-A0A3C0SHM2-F1
#
_cell.length_a   1.000
_cell.length_b   1.000
_cell.length_c   1.000
_cell.angle_alpha   90.00
_cell.angle_beta   90.00
_cell.angle_gamma   90.00
#
_symmetry.space_group_name_H-M   'P 1'
#
loop_
_entity.id
_entity.type
_entity.pdbx_description
1 polymer ?
#
loop_
_entity_poly.entity_id
_entity_poly.type
_entity_poly.pdbx_seq_one_letter_code
_entity_poly.pdbx_strand_id
1 'polypeptide(L)'
;MEISSVMKRAEIEFDVVVLLVAALVMLVTGTLLLPVSKGALPYYENGLYGLLLFIFALQMVTLGRTPFGDAPRSRGLMAAGVIIVSLGIITCFIPDIFSRVPRIILSICFGPGGAALLLQMIFSRDKLPKWRQYGGIFRHLIAGCSAVYVLSALIGLLVFREDLISTPMTAMVTLLTGLSLFYLAATLQRIYRVYPEAIQEPKGSVDLPIGRAMILLTGIFMVILGVLLVPVSLGRLPFSGSAQLGLLMVILALQMLATGNSPIGSFPRTWLMIIIGLLFVLLGAASCIIPGVLVLPLTVLIGVLNILGGALMLKRIFNPIIRGSGGGGPVPAILVRLNLVQVTMNVVSIMFGTSMLVHNLIPGGVVGVILAANGGLLLYLMRIMSVIDGMQKKMELSTA
;
A
#
# COMPACT_ATOMS: atom_id res chain seq x y z
N MET A 1 -25.01 -20.07 6.49
CA MET A 1 -24.46 -19.22 5.41
C MET A 1 -23.00 -19.62 5.24
N GLU A 2 -22.63 -20.05 4.04
CA GLU A 2 -21.60 -21.05 3.73
C GLU A 2 -20.14 -20.66 4.06
N ILE A 3 -19.50 -21.37 4.99
CA ILE A 3 -18.03 -21.32 5.21
C ILE A 3 -17.27 -21.71 3.92
N SER A 4 -17.85 -22.56 3.06
CA SER A 4 -17.24 -22.97 1.79
C SER A 4 -17.11 -21.83 0.77
N SER A 5 -18.00 -20.83 0.81
CA SER A 5 -17.97 -19.69 -0.11
C SER A 5 -16.82 -18.72 0.17
N VAL A 6 -16.46 -18.56 1.45
CA VAL A 6 -15.43 -17.62 1.94
C VAL A 6 -14.01 -18.15 1.71
N MET A 7 -13.84 -19.47 1.56
CA MET A 7 -12.56 -20.12 1.24
C MET A 7 -12.25 -20.22 -0.27
N LYS A 8 -13.17 -19.81 -1.15
CA LYS A 8 -12.92 -19.80 -2.61
C LYS A 8 -11.84 -18.79 -2.97
N ARG A 9 -11.06 -19.11 -4.02
CA ARG A 9 -10.09 -18.16 -4.60
C ARG A 9 -10.82 -16.89 -5.07
N ALA A 10 -10.33 -15.75 -4.62
CA ALA A 10 -10.76 -14.44 -5.04
C ALA A 10 -9.86 -13.97 -6.18
N GLU A 11 -10.42 -13.88 -7.37
CA GLU A 11 -9.76 -13.28 -8.54
C GLU A 11 -10.18 -11.81 -8.63
N ILE A 12 -9.44 -10.96 -7.92
CA ILE A 12 -9.61 -9.50 -7.88
C ILE A 12 -8.39 -8.85 -8.53
N GLU A 13 -8.61 -7.93 -9.47
CA GLU A 13 -7.49 -7.24 -10.11
C GLU A 13 -6.80 -6.26 -9.15
N PHE A 14 -5.50 -6.05 -9.35
CA PHE A 14 -4.72 -5.24 -8.42
C PHE A 14 -5.17 -3.76 -8.41
N ASP A 15 -5.59 -3.21 -9.54
CA ASP A 15 -6.14 -1.84 -9.57
C ASP A 15 -7.48 -1.73 -8.82
N VAL A 16 -8.33 -2.76 -8.88
CA VAL A 16 -9.54 -2.88 -8.04
C VAL A 16 -9.16 -2.93 -6.56
N VAL A 17 -8.13 -3.69 -6.17
CA VAL A 17 -7.63 -3.73 -4.78
C VAL A 17 -7.23 -2.34 -4.31
N VAL A 18 -6.44 -1.60 -5.09
CA VAL A 18 -6.00 -0.27 -4.69
C VAL A 18 -7.17 0.71 -4.62
N LEU A 19 -8.15 0.62 -5.53
CA LEU A 19 -9.38 1.40 -5.47
C LEU A 19 -10.19 1.10 -4.20
N LEU A 20 -10.29 -0.17 -3.79
CA LEU A 20 -10.97 -0.55 -2.55
C LEU A 20 -10.24 -0.01 -1.31
N VAL A 21 -8.90 -0.05 -1.30
CA VAL A 21 -8.10 0.55 -0.21
C VAL A 21 -8.35 2.06 -0.15
N ALA A 22 -8.29 2.77 -1.27
CA ALA A 22 -8.57 4.19 -1.34
C ALA A 22 -10.01 4.50 -0.89
N ALA A 23 -11.00 3.72 -1.34
CA ALA A 23 -12.39 3.86 -0.94
C ALA A 23 -12.55 3.75 0.58
N LEU A 24 -11.94 2.73 1.19
CA LEU A 24 -11.97 2.55 2.64
C LEU A 24 -11.31 3.71 3.39
N VAL A 25 -10.14 4.18 2.95
CA VAL A 25 -9.50 5.34 3.57
C VAL A 25 -10.41 6.56 3.54
N MET A 26 -11.08 6.81 2.42
CA MET A 26 -12.01 7.94 2.28
C MET A 26 -13.27 7.76 3.14
N LEU A 27 -13.84 6.56 3.21
CA LEU A 27 -15.00 6.26 4.06
C LEU A 27 -14.65 6.43 5.55
N VAL A 28 -13.50 5.91 5.98
CA VAL A 28 -13.00 6.06 7.35
C VAL A 28 -12.77 7.53 7.68
N THR A 29 -12.12 8.26 6.78
CA THR A 29 -11.89 9.70 6.95
C THR A 29 -13.21 10.44 7.09
N GLY A 30 -14.16 10.25 6.17
CA GLY A 30 -15.44 10.94 6.21
C GLY A 30 -16.27 10.58 7.46
N THR A 31 -16.24 9.33 7.91
CA THR A 31 -16.95 8.93 9.14
C THR A 31 -16.32 9.53 10.40
N LEU A 32 -14.98 9.54 10.48
CA LEU A 32 -14.24 10.06 11.63
C LEU A 32 -14.20 11.59 11.69
N LEU A 33 -14.33 12.29 10.57
CA LEU A 33 -14.41 13.76 10.54
C LEU A 33 -15.68 14.30 11.23
N LEU A 34 -16.76 13.52 11.30
CA LEU A 34 -18.00 13.93 11.99
C LEU A 34 -17.82 14.08 13.52
N PRO A 35 -17.31 13.09 14.27
CA PRO A 35 -17.02 13.27 15.69
C PRO A 35 -15.88 14.27 15.94
N VAL A 36 -14.89 14.37 15.04
CA VAL A 36 -13.85 15.41 15.10
C VAL A 36 -14.47 16.81 15.02
N SER A 37 -15.44 17.03 14.14
CA SER A 37 -16.13 18.34 14.01
C SER A 37 -16.89 18.75 15.29
N LYS A 38 -17.23 17.79 16.13
CA LYS A 38 -17.86 18.00 17.43
C LYS A 38 -16.85 18.15 18.57
N GLY A 39 -15.54 18.14 18.28
CA GLY A 39 -14.47 18.17 19.28
C GLY A 39 -14.32 16.88 20.08
N ALA A 40 -14.96 15.78 19.68
CA ALA A 40 -14.98 14.54 20.46
C ALA A 40 -13.72 13.67 20.27
N LEU A 41 -13.00 13.84 19.15
CA LEU A 41 -11.82 13.05 18.81
C LEU A 41 -10.68 13.94 18.28
N PRO A 42 -9.41 13.61 18.57
CA PRO A 42 -8.27 14.30 17.98
C PRO A 42 -8.14 13.95 16.49
N TYR A 43 -7.67 14.90 15.70
CA TYR A 43 -7.47 14.74 14.26
C TYR A 43 -6.01 14.98 13.88
N TYR A 44 -5.40 14.00 13.21
CA TYR A 44 -4.04 14.09 12.72
C TYR A 44 -4.01 14.22 11.19
N GLU A 45 -4.00 15.46 10.72
CA GLU A 45 -4.07 15.81 9.29
C GLU A 45 -2.89 15.25 8.49
N ASN A 46 -1.66 15.38 9.00
CA ASN A 46 -0.45 14.88 8.33
C ASN A 46 -0.51 13.35 8.12
N GLY A 47 -1.14 12.61 9.03
CA GLY A 47 -1.34 11.16 8.88
C GLY A 47 -2.28 10.80 7.73
N LEU A 48 -3.37 11.54 7.55
CA LEU A 48 -4.25 11.38 6.40
C LEU A 48 -3.52 11.71 5.10
N TYR A 49 -2.83 12.86 5.04
CA TYR A 49 -2.15 13.31 3.84
C TYR A 49 -1.02 12.37 3.43
N GLY A 50 -0.21 11.92 4.39
CA GLY A 50 0.84 10.95 4.12
C GLY A 50 0.28 9.62 3.60
N LEU A 51 -0.85 9.16 4.14
CA LEU A 51 -1.52 7.93 3.69
C LEU A 51 -2.07 8.06 2.25
N LEU A 52 -2.68 9.19 1.92
CA LEU A 52 -3.18 9.45 0.55
C LEU A 52 -2.04 9.55 -0.46
N LEU A 53 -0.95 10.25 -0.11
CA LEU A 53 0.26 10.31 -0.95
C LEU A 53 0.86 8.93 -1.17
N PHE A 54 0.90 8.11 -0.11
CA PHE A 54 1.37 6.75 -0.20
C PHE A 54 0.52 5.91 -1.17
N ILE A 55 -0.81 6.03 -1.14
CA ILE A 55 -1.70 5.31 -2.08
C ILE A 55 -1.50 5.79 -3.52
N PHE A 56 -1.34 7.09 -3.76
CA PHE A 56 -1.03 7.59 -5.11
C PHE A 56 0.33 7.11 -5.62
N ALA A 57 1.34 7.17 -4.76
CA ALA A 57 2.68 6.70 -5.10
C ALA A 57 2.70 5.19 -5.40
N LEU A 58 1.91 4.41 -4.65
CA LEU A 58 1.70 3.00 -4.94
C LEU A 58 1.22 2.82 -6.38
N GLN A 59 0.13 3.49 -6.78
CA GLN A 59 -0.41 3.39 -8.14
C GLN A 59 0.62 3.76 -9.22
N MET A 60 1.43 4.80 -8.98
CA MET A 60 2.50 5.19 -9.89
C MET A 60 3.59 4.11 -10.03
N VAL A 61 4.01 3.51 -8.92
CA VAL A 61 5.08 2.50 -8.91
C VAL A 61 4.60 1.14 -9.45
N THR A 62 3.39 0.72 -9.10
CA THR A 62 2.86 -0.63 -9.42
C THR A 62 2.14 -0.69 -10.77
N LEU A 63 1.27 0.30 -11.04
CA LEU A 63 0.37 0.30 -12.19
C LEU A 63 0.84 1.23 -13.31
N GLY A 64 1.82 2.10 -13.05
CA GLY A 64 2.23 3.16 -14.00
C GLY A 64 1.14 4.22 -14.20
N ARG A 65 0.07 4.22 -13.39
CA ARG A 65 -0.98 5.24 -13.48
C ARG A 65 -0.57 6.48 -12.72
N THR A 66 -0.71 7.63 -13.38
CA THR A 66 -0.50 8.94 -12.77
C THR A 66 -1.85 9.56 -12.41
N PRO A 67 -1.88 10.52 -11.47
CA PRO A 67 -3.10 11.30 -11.19
C PRO A 67 -3.65 12.03 -12.43
N PHE A 68 -2.86 12.19 -13.49
CA PHE A 68 -3.25 12.83 -14.74
C PHE A 68 -3.65 11.86 -15.86
N GLY A 69 -3.64 10.54 -15.60
CA GLY A 69 -3.99 9.53 -16.60
C GLY A 69 -2.99 8.38 -16.69
N ASP A 70 -3.22 7.52 -17.67
CA ASP A 70 -2.37 6.36 -17.96
C ASP A 70 -1.05 6.83 -18.59
N ALA A 71 0.08 6.53 -17.93
CA ALA A 71 1.40 6.82 -18.45
C ALA A 71 2.17 5.50 -18.67
N PRO A 72 3.01 5.39 -19.72
CA PRO A 72 3.83 4.21 -19.89
C PRO A 72 4.81 4.09 -18.72
N ARG A 73 4.97 2.86 -18.22
CA ARG A 73 5.86 2.59 -17.09
C ARG A 73 7.31 2.85 -17.49
N SER A 74 7.83 3.99 -17.06
CA SER A 74 9.18 4.47 -17.33
C SER A 74 10.02 4.54 -16.05
N ARG A 75 11.35 4.52 -16.19
CA ARG A 75 12.27 4.69 -15.04
C ARG A 75 12.04 6.02 -14.31
N GLY A 76 11.73 7.09 -15.05
CA GLY A 76 11.44 8.40 -14.48
C GLY A 76 10.15 8.40 -13.64
N LEU A 77 9.10 7.75 -14.13
CA LEU A 77 7.84 7.63 -13.38
C LEU A 77 8.02 6.81 -12.09
N MET A 78 8.80 5.72 -12.16
CA MET A 78 9.10 4.91 -10.98
C MET A 78 9.92 5.70 -9.95
N ALA A 79 10.91 6.49 -10.39
CA ALA A 79 11.68 7.37 -9.50
C ALA A 79 10.81 8.44 -8.85
N ALA A 80 9.92 9.08 -9.62
CA ALA A 80 8.95 10.05 -9.09
C ALA A 80 8.02 9.39 -8.05
N GLY A 81 7.51 8.19 -8.34
CA GLY A 81 6.72 7.41 -7.39
C GLY A 81 7.48 7.11 -6.09
N VAL A 82 8.76 6.74 -6.16
CA VAL A 82 9.62 6.53 -4.98
C VAL A 82 9.82 7.82 -4.17
N ILE A 83 9.96 8.97 -4.82
CA ILE A 83 10.05 10.26 -4.13
C ILE A 83 8.73 10.57 -3.40
N ILE A 84 7.60 10.45 -4.09
CA ILE A 84 6.27 10.73 -3.52
C ILE A 84 5.95 9.76 -2.37
N VAL A 85 6.34 8.48 -2.48
CA VAL A 85 6.11 7.53 -1.39
C VAL A 85 6.95 7.84 -0.17
N SER A 86 8.20 8.26 -0.38
CA SER A 86 9.09 8.68 0.70
C SER A 86 8.53 9.90 1.41
N LEU A 87 8.04 10.90 0.65
CA LEU A 87 7.35 12.07 1.20
C LEU A 87 6.09 11.67 1.98
N GLY A 88 5.28 10.74 1.48
CA GLY A 88 4.10 10.24 2.17
C GLY A 88 4.43 9.58 3.52
N ILE A 89 5.45 8.71 3.54
CA ILE A 89 5.94 8.04 4.75
C ILE A 89 6.45 9.06 5.78
N ILE A 90 7.31 9.99 5.36
CA ILE A 90 7.86 11.03 6.24
C ILE A 90 6.75 11.90 6.82
N THR A 91 5.78 12.29 5.99
CA THR A 91 4.62 13.11 6.41
C THR A 91 3.77 12.39 7.45
N CYS A 92 3.54 11.08 7.29
CA CYS A 92 2.82 10.30 8.30
C CYS A 92 3.53 10.29 9.65
N PHE A 93 4.87 10.25 9.67
CA PHE A 93 5.61 9.98 10.90
C PHE A 93 5.97 11.23 11.66
N ILE A 94 6.24 12.33 10.95
CA ILE A 94 6.75 13.54 11.56
C ILE A 94 5.70 14.65 11.46
N PRO A 95 5.03 14.97 12.58
CA PRO A 95 4.14 16.11 12.64
C PRO A 95 4.85 17.41 12.23
N ASP A 96 4.14 18.23 11.47
CA ASP A 96 4.39 19.68 11.29
C ASP A 96 5.69 20.11 10.59
N ILE A 97 6.56 19.18 10.18
CA ILE A 97 7.79 19.56 9.43
C ILE A 97 7.49 19.94 7.97
N PHE A 98 6.61 19.18 7.31
CA PHE A 98 6.37 19.34 5.87
C PHE A 98 4.93 19.72 5.51
N SER A 99 4.04 20.03 6.46
CA SER A 99 2.57 20.10 6.26
C SER A 99 2.10 20.77 4.95
N ARG A 100 2.77 21.85 4.50
CA ARG A 100 2.44 22.54 3.24
C ARG A 100 2.76 21.73 1.96
N VAL A 101 3.85 20.96 1.95
CA VAL A 101 4.30 20.23 0.75
C VAL A 101 3.33 19.10 0.35
N PRO A 102 2.94 18.17 1.24
CA PRO A 102 1.94 17.15 0.97
C PRO A 102 0.61 17.75 0.54
N ARG A 103 0.21 18.86 1.16
CA ARG A 103 -1.03 19.55 0.86
C ARG A 103 -1.06 20.08 -0.57
N ILE A 104 0.02 20.71 -1.02
CA ILE A 104 0.17 21.17 -2.42
C ILE A 104 0.15 19.99 -3.37
N ILE A 105 0.95 18.94 -3.09
CA ILE A 105 1.02 17.75 -3.94
C ILE A 105 -0.36 17.09 -4.05
N LEU A 106 -1.05 16.88 -2.94
CA LEU A 106 -2.39 16.29 -2.92
C LEU A 106 -3.43 17.15 -3.62
N SER A 107 -3.38 18.47 -3.44
CA SER A 107 -4.24 19.39 -4.15
C SER A 107 -4.04 19.27 -5.67
N ILE A 108 -2.78 19.19 -6.12
CA ILE A 108 -2.44 18.96 -7.53
C ILE A 108 -2.94 17.58 -8.01
N CYS A 109 -2.72 16.52 -7.22
CA CYS A 109 -3.12 15.16 -7.58
C CYS A 109 -4.64 14.98 -7.65
N PHE A 110 -5.39 15.51 -6.68
CA PHE A 110 -6.85 15.37 -6.63
C PHE A 110 -7.56 16.40 -7.52
N GLY A 111 -7.12 17.66 -7.48
CA GLY A 111 -7.74 18.80 -8.14
C GLY A 111 -7.53 18.77 -9.66
N PRO A 112 -6.41 19.32 -10.16
CA PRO A 112 -6.00 19.22 -11.55
C PRO A 112 -5.99 17.79 -12.09
N GLY A 113 -5.57 16.79 -11.30
CA GLY A 113 -5.59 15.39 -11.73
C GLY A 113 -7.01 14.87 -12.01
N GLY A 114 -7.96 15.08 -11.09
CA GLY A 114 -9.36 14.74 -11.29
C GLY A 114 -9.99 15.46 -12.49
N ALA A 115 -9.70 16.75 -12.65
CA ALA A 115 -10.16 17.53 -13.80
C ALA A 115 -9.57 17.03 -15.12
N ALA A 116 -8.27 16.70 -15.16
CA ALA A 116 -7.60 16.15 -16.33
C ALA A 116 -8.19 14.78 -16.73
N LEU A 117 -8.47 13.90 -15.76
CA LEU A 117 -9.12 12.61 -16.01
C LEU A 117 -10.54 12.77 -16.56
N LEU A 118 -11.30 13.76 -16.05
CA LEU A 118 -12.62 14.09 -16.58
C LEU A 118 -12.53 14.58 -18.03
N LEU A 119 -11.61 15.51 -18.32
CA LEU A 119 -11.38 16.03 -19.67
C LEU A 119 -10.94 14.92 -20.61
N GLN A 120 -9.99 14.07 -20.22
CA GLN A 120 -9.58 12.92 -21.02
C GLN A 120 -10.74 11.96 -21.30
N MET A 121 -11.61 11.73 -20.31
CA MET A 121 -12.78 10.87 -20.51
C MET A 121 -13.73 11.46 -21.55
N ILE A 122 -13.98 12.77 -21.51
CA ILE A 122 -14.90 13.47 -22.44
C ILE A 122 -14.30 13.57 -23.85
N PHE A 123 -13.01 13.91 -23.97
CA PHE A 123 -12.37 14.22 -25.25
C PHE A 123 -11.70 13.01 -25.93
N SER A 124 -11.40 11.92 -25.20
CA SER A 124 -10.79 10.75 -25.81
C SER A 124 -11.81 9.98 -26.65
N ARG A 125 -11.52 9.86 -27.95
CA ARG A 125 -12.34 9.12 -28.93
C ARG A 125 -12.52 7.65 -28.55
N ASP A 126 -11.63 7.10 -27.74
CA ASP A 126 -11.61 5.69 -27.36
C ASP A 126 -12.36 5.37 -26.05
N LYS A 127 -12.72 6.39 -25.24
CA LYS A 127 -13.36 6.18 -23.93
C LYS A 127 -14.87 6.40 -23.99
N LEU A 128 -15.34 7.60 -23.69
CA LEU A 128 -16.76 7.89 -23.51
C LEU A 128 -17.62 7.62 -24.77
N PRO A 129 -17.17 7.91 -26.01
CA PRO A 129 -17.92 7.55 -27.21
C PRO A 129 -18.11 6.05 -27.38
N LYS A 130 -17.05 5.25 -27.19
CA LYS A 130 -17.11 3.77 -27.31
C LYS A 130 -17.90 3.15 -26.16
N TRP A 131 -17.70 3.60 -24.92
CA TRP A 131 -18.44 3.11 -23.76
C TRP A 131 -19.94 3.38 -23.85
N ARG A 132 -20.34 4.51 -24.44
CA ARG A 132 -21.76 4.79 -24.72
C ARG A 132 -22.35 3.82 -25.76
N GLN A 133 -21.57 3.42 -26.76
CA GLN A 133 -22.00 2.46 -27.79
C GLN A 133 -22.17 1.04 -27.24
N TYR A 134 -21.30 0.59 -26.34
CA TYR A 134 -21.42 -0.74 -25.73
C TYR A 134 -22.65 -0.91 -24.82
N GLY A 135 -23.11 0.16 -24.18
CA GLY A 135 -24.29 0.12 -23.32
C GLY A 135 -24.13 -0.77 -22.08
N GLY A 136 -25.22 -0.93 -21.31
CA GLY A 136 -25.25 -1.81 -20.13
C GLY A 136 -24.28 -1.39 -19.01
N ILE A 137 -23.39 -2.31 -18.60
CA ILE A 137 -22.43 -2.14 -17.50
C ILE A 137 -21.50 -0.93 -17.73
N PHE A 138 -21.19 -0.60 -18.99
CA PHE A 138 -20.37 0.56 -19.33
C PHE A 138 -21.03 1.91 -18.99
N ARG A 139 -22.36 1.99 -18.87
CA ARG A 139 -23.04 3.20 -18.36
C ARG A 139 -22.77 3.42 -16.87
N HIS A 140 -22.73 2.33 -16.11
CA HIS A 140 -22.36 2.36 -14.69
C HIS A 140 -20.88 2.75 -14.53
N LEU A 141 -20.00 2.31 -15.44
CA LEU A 141 -18.61 2.73 -15.47
C LEU A 141 -18.47 4.23 -15.73
N ILE A 142 -19.21 4.76 -16.72
CA ILE A 142 -19.24 6.20 -17.01
C ILE A 142 -19.68 6.98 -15.77
N ALA A 143 -20.80 6.60 -15.17
CA ALA A 143 -21.33 7.28 -13.99
C ALA A 143 -20.34 7.25 -12.80
N GLY A 144 -19.73 6.09 -12.53
CA GLY A 144 -18.74 5.93 -11.48
C GLY A 144 -17.49 6.77 -11.70
N CYS A 145 -16.91 6.73 -12.91
CA CYS A 145 -15.75 7.56 -13.26
C CYS A 145 -16.06 9.05 -13.15
N SER A 146 -17.19 9.51 -13.70
CA SER A 146 -17.58 10.91 -13.64
C SER A 146 -17.77 11.39 -12.19
N ALA A 147 -18.43 10.59 -11.35
CA ALA A 147 -18.61 10.91 -9.93
C ALA A 147 -17.26 11.02 -9.21
N VAL A 148 -16.37 10.04 -9.38
CA VAL A 148 -15.04 10.04 -8.76
C VAL A 148 -14.21 11.23 -9.23
N TYR A 149 -14.20 11.57 -10.51
CA TYR A 149 -13.38 12.67 -11.04
C TYR A 149 -13.87 14.04 -10.57
N VAL A 150 -15.19 14.26 -10.53
CA VAL A 150 -15.78 15.51 -10.02
C VAL A 150 -15.52 15.65 -8.52
N LEU A 151 -15.77 14.60 -7.74
CA LEU A 151 -15.56 14.62 -6.29
C LEU A 151 -14.07 14.74 -5.93
N SER A 152 -13.18 14.09 -6.70
CA SER A 152 -11.73 14.26 -6.60
C SER A 152 -11.33 15.71 -6.82
N ALA A 153 -11.84 16.35 -7.88
CA ALA A 153 -11.55 17.75 -8.17
C ALA A 153 -11.99 18.67 -7.02
N LEU A 154 -13.19 18.40 -6.46
CA LEU A 154 -13.71 19.13 -5.30
C LEU A 154 -12.82 18.93 -4.07
N ILE A 155 -12.38 17.70 -3.77
CA ILE A 155 -11.45 17.44 -2.66
C ILE A 155 -10.13 18.15 -2.85
N GLY A 156 -9.56 18.16 -4.05
CA GLY A 156 -8.32 18.89 -4.31
C GLY A 156 -8.44 20.39 -4.05
N LEU A 157 -9.63 20.95 -4.30
CA LEU A 157 -9.95 22.34 -3.99
C LEU A 157 -10.11 22.56 -2.48
N LEU A 158 -10.77 21.65 -1.77
CA LEU A 158 -10.93 21.70 -0.30
C LEU A 158 -9.61 21.55 0.45
N VAL A 159 -8.72 20.67 -0.03
CA VAL A 159 -7.36 20.53 0.51
C VAL A 159 -6.57 21.81 0.27
N PHE A 160 -6.77 22.49 -0.86
CA PHE A 160 -6.09 23.76 -1.14
C PHE A 160 -6.63 24.91 -0.28
N ARG A 161 -7.94 24.97 -0.06
CA ARG A 161 -8.61 25.99 0.75
C ARG A 161 -9.57 25.36 1.75
N GLU A 162 -9.12 25.30 3.01
CA GLU A 162 -9.89 24.76 4.13
C GLU A 162 -11.15 25.57 4.45
N ASP A 163 -11.15 26.87 4.14
CA ASP A 163 -12.25 27.78 4.52
C ASP A 163 -13.45 27.76 3.56
N LEU A 164 -13.44 26.90 2.53
CA LEU A 164 -14.50 26.90 1.51
C LEU A 164 -15.82 26.33 2.04
N ILE A 165 -15.77 25.28 2.86
CA ILE A 165 -16.95 24.63 3.44
C ILE A 165 -16.65 24.19 4.88
N SER A 166 -17.71 24.03 5.66
CA SER A 166 -17.58 23.56 7.04
C SER A 166 -17.07 22.11 7.12
N THR A 167 -16.36 21.78 8.20
CA THR A 167 -15.85 20.42 8.49
C THR A 167 -16.87 19.29 8.28
N PRO A 168 -18.15 19.38 8.73
CA PRO A 168 -19.13 18.33 8.45
C PRO A 168 -19.49 18.21 6.96
N MET A 169 -19.45 19.30 6.19
CA MET A 169 -19.67 19.22 4.75
C MET A 169 -18.47 18.57 4.04
N THR A 170 -17.23 18.87 4.46
CA THR A 170 -16.04 18.15 3.99
C THR A 170 -16.16 16.66 4.28
N ALA A 171 -16.61 16.28 5.48
CA ALA A 171 -16.86 14.89 5.83
C ALA A 171 -17.84 14.21 4.87
N MET A 172 -18.94 14.88 4.50
CA MET A 172 -19.92 14.35 3.54
C MET A 172 -19.32 14.19 2.14
N VAL A 173 -18.55 15.17 1.65
CA VAL A 173 -17.85 15.06 0.35
C VAL A 173 -16.87 13.89 0.36
N THR A 174 -16.10 13.72 1.43
CA THR A 174 -15.17 12.59 1.60
C THR A 174 -15.92 11.25 1.62
N LEU A 175 -17.05 11.15 2.33
CA LEU A 175 -17.90 9.95 2.34
C LEU A 175 -18.42 9.60 0.95
N LEU A 176 -18.98 10.58 0.25
CA LEU A 176 -19.48 10.42 -1.13
C LEU A 176 -18.35 9.98 -2.07
N THR A 177 -17.13 10.48 -1.87
CA THR A 177 -15.96 10.06 -2.63
C THR A 177 -15.62 8.59 -2.36
N GLY A 178 -15.60 8.17 -1.09
CA GLY A 178 -15.38 6.79 -0.71
C GLY A 178 -16.43 5.83 -1.28
N LEU A 179 -17.71 6.20 -1.22
CA LEU A 179 -18.80 5.44 -1.83
C LEU A 179 -18.66 5.34 -3.35
N SER A 180 -18.28 6.43 -4.01
CA SER A 180 -18.08 6.48 -5.46
C SER A 180 -16.89 5.61 -5.90
N LEU A 181 -15.78 5.63 -5.15
CA LEU A 181 -14.63 4.75 -5.39
C LEU A 181 -14.99 3.28 -5.20
N PHE A 182 -15.75 2.95 -4.15
CA PHE A 182 -16.21 1.59 -3.90
C PHE A 182 -17.12 1.09 -5.03
N TYR A 183 -18.06 1.92 -5.46
CA TYR A 183 -18.95 1.64 -6.58
C TYR A 183 -18.18 1.45 -7.91
N LEU A 184 -17.17 2.29 -8.15
CA LEU A 184 -16.30 2.16 -9.31
C LEU A 184 -15.52 0.84 -9.28
N ALA A 185 -14.92 0.49 -8.13
CA ALA A 185 -14.20 -0.77 -7.93
C ALA A 185 -15.10 -1.99 -8.20
N ALA A 186 -16.32 -1.99 -7.66
CA ALA A 186 -17.29 -3.06 -7.90
C ALA A 186 -17.70 -3.17 -9.38
N THR A 187 -17.88 -2.03 -10.05
CA THR A 187 -18.22 -1.99 -11.48
C THR A 187 -17.07 -2.51 -12.34
N LEU A 188 -15.84 -2.09 -12.05
CA LEU A 188 -14.65 -2.53 -12.78
C LEU A 188 -14.40 -4.03 -12.60
N GLN A 189 -14.57 -4.54 -11.38
CA GLN A 189 -14.47 -5.97 -11.10
C GLN A 189 -15.51 -6.80 -11.87
N ARG A 190 -16.73 -6.27 -12.04
CA ARG A 190 -17.76 -6.93 -12.88
C ARG A 190 -17.34 -6.93 -14.35
N ILE A 191 -16.78 -5.83 -14.85
CA ILE A 191 -16.29 -5.72 -16.22
C ILE A 191 -15.17 -6.73 -16.46
N TYR A 192 -14.19 -6.84 -15.57
CA TYR A 192 -13.09 -7.80 -15.74
C TYR A 192 -13.54 -9.27 -15.71
N ARG A 193 -14.59 -9.59 -14.95
CA ARG A 193 -15.16 -10.95 -14.97
C ARG A 193 -15.90 -11.28 -16.27
N VAL A 194 -16.54 -10.28 -16.89
CA VAL A 194 -17.32 -10.49 -18.13
C VAL A 194 -16.44 -10.36 -19.37
N TYR A 195 -15.44 -9.48 -19.32
CA TYR A 195 -14.52 -9.18 -20.41
C TYR A 195 -13.06 -9.32 -19.92
N PRO A 196 -12.52 -10.55 -19.87
CA PRO A 196 -11.13 -10.79 -19.46
C PRO A 196 -10.12 -10.10 -20.38
N GLU A 197 -10.45 -9.92 -21.66
CA GLU A 197 -9.64 -9.20 -22.65
C GLU A 197 -9.47 -7.70 -22.34
N ALA A 198 -10.30 -7.14 -21.47
CA ALA A 198 -10.17 -5.75 -21.01
C ALA A 198 -9.05 -5.58 -19.98
N ILE A 199 -8.50 -6.68 -19.44
CA ILE A 199 -7.33 -6.66 -18.56
C ILE A 199 -6.10 -6.38 -19.45
N GLN A 200 -5.75 -5.10 -19.58
CA GLN A 200 -4.51 -4.71 -20.24
C GLN A 200 -3.39 -4.70 -19.20
N GLU A 201 -2.41 -5.57 -19.36
CA GLU A 201 -1.17 -5.47 -18.58
C GLU A 201 -0.49 -4.12 -18.86
N PRO A 202 0.10 -3.46 -17.83
CA PRO A 202 0.72 -2.16 -18.00
C PRO A 202 1.82 -2.20 -19.09
N LYS A 203 1.56 -1.59 -20.25
CA LYS A 203 2.55 -1.47 -21.32
C LYS A 203 3.67 -0.51 -20.89
N GLY A 204 4.89 -1.01 -20.74
CA GLY A 204 6.05 -0.19 -20.38
C GLY A 204 7.39 -0.91 -20.52
N SER A 205 8.48 -0.15 -20.50
CA SER A 205 9.86 -0.65 -20.67
C SER A 205 10.43 -1.28 -19.40
N VAL A 206 9.75 -1.11 -18.26
CA VAL A 206 10.11 -1.67 -16.96
C VAL A 206 9.02 -2.62 -16.51
N ASP A 207 9.28 -3.91 -16.60
CA ASP A 207 8.40 -4.93 -16.03
C ASP A 207 8.87 -5.26 -14.61
N LEU A 208 8.19 -4.67 -13.61
CA LEU A 208 8.38 -5.00 -12.21
C LEU A 208 7.11 -5.71 -11.70
N PRO A 209 7.17 -7.02 -11.43
CA PRO A 209 6.07 -7.77 -10.85
C PRO A 209 5.53 -7.11 -9.58
N ILE A 210 4.22 -7.20 -9.35
CA ILE A 210 3.53 -6.58 -8.20
C ILE A 210 4.22 -6.93 -6.87
N GLY A 211 4.63 -8.19 -6.70
CA GLY A 211 5.37 -8.62 -5.51
C GLY A 211 6.68 -7.87 -5.29
N ARG A 212 7.44 -7.58 -6.35
CA ARG A 212 8.68 -6.79 -6.25
C ARG A 212 8.40 -5.33 -5.92
N ALA A 213 7.34 -4.75 -6.48
CA ALA A 213 6.94 -3.40 -6.14
C ALA A 213 6.52 -3.27 -4.66
N MET A 214 5.83 -4.28 -4.11
CA MET A 214 5.50 -4.31 -2.68
C MET A 214 6.73 -4.49 -1.80
N ILE A 215 7.70 -5.31 -2.21
CA ILE A 215 9.00 -5.45 -1.52
C ILE A 215 9.75 -4.11 -1.53
N LEU A 216 9.80 -3.43 -2.68
CA LEU A 216 10.41 -2.10 -2.82
C LEU A 216 9.79 -1.11 -1.82
N LEU A 217 8.46 -1.05 -1.82
CA LEU A 217 7.69 -0.15 -0.96
C LEU A 217 7.92 -0.41 0.52
N THR A 218 7.92 -1.69 0.91
CA THR A 218 8.18 -2.12 2.28
C THR A 218 9.62 -1.83 2.67
N GLY A 219 10.58 -2.06 1.77
CA GLY A 219 11.98 -1.72 1.97
C GLY A 219 12.18 -0.22 2.22
N ILE A 220 11.60 0.64 1.38
CA ILE A 220 11.65 2.10 1.54
C ILE A 220 11.03 2.52 2.88
N PHE A 221 9.85 1.99 3.22
CA PHE A 221 9.21 2.23 4.52
C PHE A 221 10.14 1.88 5.68
N MET A 222 10.74 0.68 5.67
CA MET A 222 11.61 0.20 6.74
C MET A 222 12.90 1.00 6.86
N VAL A 223 13.50 1.41 5.73
CA VAL A 223 14.68 2.29 5.72
C VAL A 223 14.35 3.66 6.30
N ILE A 224 13.31 4.31 5.81
CA ILE A 224 12.91 5.65 6.27
C ILE A 224 12.55 5.60 7.75
N LEU A 225 11.74 4.63 8.16
CA LEU A 225 11.37 4.44 9.55
C LEU A 225 12.61 4.23 10.44
N GLY A 226 13.51 3.33 10.03
CA GLY A 226 14.72 3.03 10.79
C GLY A 226 15.64 4.24 10.97
N VAL A 227 15.84 5.01 9.90
CA VAL A 227 16.64 6.25 9.93
C VAL A 227 15.98 7.31 10.81
N LEU A 228 14.66 7.46 10.75
CA LEU A 228 13.92 8.45 11.56
C LEU A 228 13.83 8.08 13.04
N LEU A 229 13.80 6.79 13.38
CA LEU A 229 13.73 6.37 14.78
C LEU A 229 14.99 6.73 15.58
N VAL A 230 16.15 6.88 14.94
CA VAL A 230 17.39 7.30 15.62
C VAL A 230 17.26 8.71 16.23
N PRO A 231 17.01 9.80 15.45
CA PRO A 231 16.84 11.13 16.01
C PRO A 231 15.59 11.26 16.91
N VAL A 232 14.52 10.50 16.64
CA VAL A 232 13.34 10.44 17.52
C VAL A 232 13.71 9.86 18.89
N SER A 233 14.49 8.77 18.94
CA SER A 233 14.93 8.17 20.19
C SER A 233 15.87 9.06 21.00
N LEU A 234 16.55 10.01 20.33
CA LEU A 234 17.37 11.05 20.95
C LEU A 234 16.55 12.28 21.39
N GLY A 235 15.23 12.26 21.21
CA GLY A 235 14.33 13.36 21.57
C GLY A 235 14.43 14.58 20.64
N ARG A 236 15.05 14.46 19.45
CA ARG A 236 15.27 15.60 18.55
C ARG A 236 14.14 15.85 17.54
N LEU A 237 13.27 14.88 17.32
CA LEU A 237 12.16 14.99 16.36
C LEU A 237 10.84 14.50 16.97
N PRO A 238 9.72 15.19 16.68
CA PRO A 238 8.39 14.71 17.04
C PRO A 238 8.05 13.46 16.23
N PHE A 239 7.26 12.55 16.80
CA PHE A 239 6.96 11.27 16.15
C PHE A 239 5.55 10.78 16.44
N SER A 240 4.84 10.40 15.37
CA SER A 240 3.51 9.80 15.45
C SER A 240 3.58 8.27 15.35
N GLY A 241 3.68 7.61 16.50
CA GLY A 241 3.64 6.14 16.57
C GLY A 241 2.33 5.54 16.01
N SER A 242 1.20 6.24 16.18
CA SER A 242 -0.10 5.82 15.65
C SER A 242 -0.10 5.70 14.13
N ALA A 243 0.47 6.70 13.45
CA ALA A 243 0.55 6.72 11.99
C ALA A 243 1.61 5.76 11.45
N GLN A 244 2.71 5.52 12.20
CA GLN A 244 3.65 4.45 11.90
C GLN A 244 2.96 3.08 11.84
N LEU A 245 2.28 2.71 12.92
CA LEU A 245 1.56 1.44 13.01
C LEU A 245 0.44 1.38 11.97
N GLY A 246 -0.28 2.48 11.77
CA GLY A 246 -1.35 2.58 10.79
C GLY A 246 -0.87 2.36 9.35
N LEU A 247 0.21 3.03 8.94
CA LEU A 247 0.77 2.88 7.61
C LEU A 247 1.36 1.48 7.40
N LEU A 248 2.01 0.90 8.42
CA LEU A 248 2.48 -0.49 8.37
C LEU A 248 1.32 -1.46 8.16
N MET A 249 0.19 -1.28 8.85
CA MET A 249 -1.00 -2.10 8.64
C MET A 249 -1.56 -1.99 7.24
N VAL A 250 -1.58 -0.79 6.65
CA VAL A 250 -2.01 -0.61 5.27
C VAL A 250 -1.06 -1.30 4.30
N ILE A 251 0.26 -1.25 4.53
CA ILE A 251 1.25 -2.00 3.74
C ILE A 251 0.98 -3.51 3.81
N LEU A 252 0.79 -4.05 5.02
CA LEU A 252 0.48 -5.47 5.24
C LEU A 252 -0.85 -5.86 4.57
N ALA A 253 -1.86 -5.00 4.66
CA ALA A 253 -3.13 -5.19 3.99
C ALA A 253 -2.95 -5.28 2.47
N LEU A 254 -2.20 -4.35 1.89
CA LEU A 254 -1.93 -4.34 0.46
C LEU A 254 -1.19 -5.60 0.01
N GLN A 255 -0.21 -6.09 0.79
CA GLN A 255 0.46 -7.36 0.51
C GLN A 255 -0.52 -8.55 0.52
N MET A 256 -1.41 -8.63 1.52
CA MET A 256 -2.42 -9.69 1.61
C MET A 256 -3.42 -9.62 0.45
N LEU A 257 -3.89 -8.43 0.09
CA LEU A 257 -4.88 -8.23 -0.96
C LEU A 257 -4.27 -8.44 -2.37
N ALA A 258 -3.02 -8.04 -2.57
CA ALA A 258 -2.36 -8.05 -3.87
C ALA A 258 -1.69 -9.39 -4.19
N THR A 259 -0.89 -9.91 -3.28
CA THR A 259 -0.03 -11.09 -3.53
C THR A 259 -0.44 -12.30 -2.71
N GLY A 260 -1.35 -12.13 -1.75
CA GLY A 260 -1.71 -13.17 -0.79
C GLY A 260 -0.63 -13.49 0.23
N ASN A 261 0.41 -12.64 0.32
CA ASN A 261 1.40 -12.73 1.37
C ASN A 261 0.83 -12.10 2.63
N SER A 262 0.72 -12.90 3.68
CA SER A 262 0.44 -12.42 5.03
C SER A 262 1.72 -12.41 5.86
N PRO A 263 1.76 -11.71 7.01
CA PRO A 263 2.88 -11.78 7.95
C PRO A 263 3.23 -13.21 8.38
N ILE A 264 2.22 -14.08 8.47
CA ILE A 264 2.33 -15.49 8.91
C ILE A 264 2.89 -16.38 7.79
N GLY A 265 2.74 -15.96 6.54
CA GLY A 265 3.25 -16.64 5.36
C GLY A 265 2.41 -16.40 4.10
N SER A 266 2.82 -17.02 3.00
CA SER A 266 2.09 -16.97 1.74
C SER A 266 0.86 -17.88 1.77
N PHE A 267 -0.31 -17.30 1.52
CA PHE A 267 -1.58 -18.02 1.43
C PHE A 267 -2.22 -17.77 0.07
N PRO A 268 -3.05 -18.71 -0.44
CA PRO A 268 -3.82 -18.45 -1.65
C PRO A 268 -4.76 -17.27 -1.41
N ARG A 269 -4.95 -16.41 -2.43
CA ARG A 269 -5.87 -15.28 -2.36
C ARG A 269 -7.31 -15.75 -2.27
N THR A 270 -7.82 -15.94 -1.05
CA THR A 270 -9.20 -16.33 -0.76
C THR A 270 -10.03 -15.12 -0.34
N TRP A 271 -11.36 -15.22 -0.41
CA TRP A 271 -12.26 -14.18 0.09
C TRP A 271 -12.04 -13.86 1.57
N LEU A 272 -11.72 -14.87 2.39
CA LEU A 272 -11.33 -14.67 3.79
C LEU A 272 -10.15 -13.71 3.92
N MET A 273 -9.09 -13.92 3.14
CA MET A 273 -7.92 -13.06 3.16
C MET A 273 -8.23 -11.66 2.64
N ILE A 274 -9.15 -11.52 1.68
CA ILE A 274 -9.63 -10.21 1.24
C ILE A 274 -10.33 -9.47 2.39
N ILE A 275 -11.25 -10.13 3.11
CA ILE A 275 -11.96 -9.51 4.24
C ILE A 275 -10.98 -9.10 5.34
N ILE A 276 -10.02 -9.96 5.69
CA ILE A 276 -8.98 -9.65 6.69
C ILE A 276 -8.11 -8.48 6.22
N GLY A 277 -7.72 -8.46 4.94
CA GLY A 277 -6.97 -7.36 4.35
C GLY A 277 -7.73 -6.03 4.43
N LEU A 278 -9.01 -6.01 4.09
CA LEU A 278 -9.84 -4.81 4.20
C LEU A 278 -10.01 -4.35 5.66
N LEU A 279 -10.10 -5.29 6.62
CA LEU A 279 -10.09 -4.96 8.04
C LEU A 279 -8.76 -4.32 8.47
N PHE A 280 -7.64 -4.78 7.94
CA PHE A 280 -6.32 -4.18 8.22
C PHE A 280 -6.22 -2.77 7.63
N VAL A 281 -6.80 -2.51 6.45
CA VAL A 281 -6.92 -1.15 5.90
C VAL A 281 -7.75 -0.27 6.83
N LEU A 282 -8.90 -0.76 7.28
CA LEU A 282 -9.79 -0.03 8.19
C LEU A 282 -9.06 0.39 9.48
N LEU A 283 -8.41 -0.56 10.16
CA LEU A 283 -7.63 -0.31 11.37
C LEU A 283 -6.44 0.62 11.10
N GLY A 284 -5.75 0.41 9.98
CA GLY A 284 -4.59 1.21 9.60
C GLY A 284 -4.96 2.67 9.31
N ALA A 285 -6.01 2.90 8.52
CA ALA A 285 -6.53 4.21 8.21
C ALA A 285 -6.99 4.95 9.46
N ALA A 286 -7.78 4.28 10.33
CA ALA A 286 -8.25 4.86 11.58
C ALA A 286 -7.08 5.30 12.48
N SER A 287 -6.02 4.49 12.57
CA SER A 287 -4.82 4.81 13.37
C SER A 287 -3.97 5.94 12.78
N CYS A 288 -3.95 6.09 11.46
CA CYS A 288 -3.29 7.24 10.82
C CYS A 288 -4.06 8.55 11.06
N ILE A 289 -5.39 8.50 11.19
CA ILE A 289 -6.23 9.70 11.27
C ILE A 289 -6.45 10.12 12.73
N ILE A 290 -6.66 9.16 13.64
CA ILE A 290 -6.93 9.42 15.06
C ILE A 290 -5.74 8.93 15.89
N PRO A 291 -4.90 9.84 16.39
CA PRO A 291 -3.75 9.47 17.17
C PRO A 291 -4.17 8.91 18.54
N GLY A 292 -3.41 7.94 19.06
CA GLY A 292 -3.50 7.46 20.44
C GLY A 292 -4.53 6.37 20.71
N VAL A 293 -5.58 6.22 19.88
CA VAL A 293 -6.69 5.28 20.18
C VAL A 293 -6.32 3.82 19.86
N LEU A 294 -5.70 3.57 18.71
CA LEU A 294 -5.40 2.21 18.24
C LEU A 294 -3.95 1.77 18.50
N VAL A 295 -3.13 2.59 19.15
CA VAL A 295 -1.69 2.32 19.33
C VAL A 295 -1.46 0.98 20.04
N LEU A 296 -2.05 0.79 21.22
CA LEU A 296 -1.88 -0.44 22.00
C LEU A 296 -2.35 -1.70 21.24
N PRO A 297 -3.60 -1.78 20.72
CA PRO A 297 -4.05 -2.98 20.02
C PRO A 297 -3.25 -3.26 18.74
N LEU A 298 -2.83 -2.23 18.02
CA LEU A 298 -1.99 -2.40 16.82
C LEU A 298 -0.58 -2.87 17.16
N THR A 299 0.04 -2.33 18.21
CA THR A 299 1.35 -2.79 18.68
C THR A 299 1.31 -4.27 19.04
N VAL A 300 0.27 -4.70 19.77
CA VAL A 300 0.10 -6.11 20.11
C VAL A 300 -0.10 -6.96 18.86
N LEU A 301 -1.01 -6.55 17.97
CA LEU A 301 -1.31 -7.28 16.74
C LEU A 301 -0.07 -7.43 15.85
N ILE A 302 0.61 -6.32 15.54
CA ILE A 302 1.83 -6.32 14.70
C ILE A 302 2.95 -7.09 15.38
N GLY A 303 3.15 -6.91 16.69
CA GLY A 303 4.16 -7.62 17.46
C GLY A 303 3.98 -9.13 17.38
N VAL A 304 2.77 -9.62 17.66
CA VAL A 304 2.42 -11.04 17.58
C VAL A 304 2.55 -11.57 16.15
N LEU A 305 2.08 -10.83 15.15
CA LEU A 305 2.19 -11.23 13.74
C LEU A 305 3.63 -11.39 13.28
N ASN A 306 4.52 -10.49 13.68
CA ASN A 306 5.94 -10.56 13.35
C ASN A 306 6.66 -11.72 14.06
N ILE A 307 6.35 -11.97 15.34
CA ILE A 307 6.92 -13.11 16.07
C ILE A 307 6.45 -14.44 15.46
N LEU A 308 5.14 -14.61 15.26
CA LEU A 308 4.58 -15.84 14.68
C LEU A 308 5.08 -16.05 13.25
N GLY A 309 5.06 -15.01 12.42
CA GLY A 309 5.51 -15.04 11.04
C GLY A 309 6.98 -15.42 10.92
N GLY A 310 7.84 -14.73 11.67
CA GLY A 310 9.28 -15.02 11.71
C GLY A 310 9.55 -16.44 12.21
N ALA A 311 8.90 -16.88 13.28
CA ALA A 311 9.10 -18.22 13.85
C ALA A 311 8.66 -19.34 12.91
N LEU A 312 7.50 -19.18 12.25
CA LEU A 312 6.98 -20.17 11.29
C LEU A 312 7.85 -20.27 10.05
N MET A 313 8.32 -19.14 9.51
CA MET A 313 9.25 -19.13 8.38
C MET A 313 10.59 -19.75 8.74
N LEU A 314 11.11 -19.46 9.94
CA LEU A 314 12.34 -20.04 10.43
C LEU A 314 12.22 -21.57 10.59
N LYS A 315 11.11 -22.05 11.17
CA LYS A 315 10.78 -23.49 11.23
C LYS A 315 10.73 -24.12 9.85
N ARG A 316 10.18 -23.43 8.84
CA ARG A 316 10.09 -23.93 7.46
C ARG A 316 11.46 -24.07 6.79
N ILE A 317 12.40 -23.17 7.09
CA ILE A 317 13.79 -23.22 6.58
C ILE A 317 14.58 -24.33 7.26
N PHE A 318 14.45 -24.48 8.59
CA PHE A 318 15.22 -25.48 9.34
C PHE A 318 14.67 -26.92 9.20
N ASN A 319 13.36 -27.11 9.03
CA ASN A 319 12.75 -28.44 8.94
C ASN A 319 13.36 -29.35 7.84
N PRO A 320 13.58 -28.90 6.58
CA PRO A 320 14.23 -29.72 5.56
C PRO A 320 15.74 -29.97 5.81
N ILE A 321 16.42 -29.03 6.48
CA ILE A 321 17.85 -29.15 6.85
C ILE A 321 18.02 -30.21 7.95
N ILE A 322 17.14 -30.19 8.96
CA ILE A 322 17.16 -31.12 10.10
C ILE A 322 16.67 -32.50 9.70
N ARG A 323 15.66 -32.59 8.81
CA ARG A 323 15.12 -33.88 8.34
C ARG A 323 16.02 -34.59 7.32
N GLY A 324 17.18 -34.02 6.98
CA GLY A 324 18.14 -34.66 6.08
C GLY A 324 17.52 -35.07 4.75
N SER A 325 16.70 -34.21 4.13
CA SER A 325 16.20 -34.49 2.78
C SER A 325 17.37 -34.45 1.79
N GLY A 326 17.90 -35.65 1.57
CA GLY A 326 19.02 -35.93 0.68
C GLY A 326 18.72 -35.58 -0.77
N GLY A 327 19.65 -34.83 -1.34
CA GLY A 327 19.85 -34.63 -2.77
C GLY A 327 21.25 -34.05 -2.91
N GLY A 328 22.26 -34.92 -2.87
CA GLY A 328 23.70 -34.60 -2.78
C GLY A 328 24.25 -33.93 -4.05
N GLY A 329 23.84 -32.69 -4.29
CA GLY A 329 24.51 -31.77 -5.21
C GLY A 329 25.04 -30.56 -4.43
N PRO A 330 26.12 -29.90 -4.89
CA PRO A 330 26.58 -28.66 -4.29
C PRO A 330 25.43 -27.64 -4.34
N VAL A 331 24.93 -27.25 -3.17
CA VAL A 331 23.89 -26.23 -3.06
C VAL A 331 24.45 -24.95 -3.68
N PRO A 332 23.80 -24.35 -4.69
CA PRO A 332 24.31 -23.16 -5.35
C PRO A 332 24.60 -22.06 -4.33
N ALA A 333 25.76 -21.39 -4.41
CA ALA A 333 26.15 -20.33 -3.47
C ALA A 333 25.10 -19.20 -3.36
N ILE A 334 24.33 -18.98 -4.42
CA ILE A 334 23.20 -18.04 -4.47
C ILE A 334 22.07 -18.47 -3.52
N LEU A 335 21.76 -19.77 -3.44
CA LEU A 335 20.73 -20.33 -2.54
C LEU A 335 21.15 -20.22 -1.08
N VAL A 336 22.44 -20.42 -0.79
CA VAL A 336 23.00 -20.24 0.57
C VAL A 336 22.90 -18.78 1.00
N ARG A 337 23.27 -17.83 0.11
CA ARG A 337 23.11 -16.40 0.38
C ARG A 337 21.64 -16.01 0.59
N LEU A 338 20.72 -16.56 -0.21
CA LEU A 338 19.29 -16.32 -0.06
C LEU A 338 18.76 -16.83 1.29
N ASN A 339 19.10 -18.07 1.67
CA ASN A 339 18.72 -18.64 2.96
C ASN A 339 19.30 -17.83 4.13
N LEU A 340 20.55 -17.38 4.04
CA LEU A 340 21.17 -16.57 5.08
C LEU A 340 20.46 -15.22 5.24
N VAL A 341 20.15 -14.55 4.12
CA VAL A 341 19.36 -13.30 4.14
C VAL A 341 17.98 -13.55 4.73
N GLN A 342 17.31 -14.64 4.37
CA GLN A 342 15.97 -14.96 4.85
C GLN A 342 15.95 -15.32 6.35
N VAL A 343 16.93 -16.08 6.84
CA VAL A 343 17.11 -16.34 8.28
C VAL A 343 17.32 -15.02 9.02
N THR A 344 18.20 -14.15 8.51
CA THR A 344 18.46 -12.83 9.10
C THR A 344 17.18 -11.99 9.17
N MET A 345 16.41 -11.90 8.09
CA MET A 345 15.15 -11.17 8.06
C MET A 345 14.13 -11.70 9.07
N ASN A 346 14.01 -13.03 9.20
CA ASN A 346 13.08 -13.64 10.14
C ASN A 346 13.48 -13.40 11.61
N VAL A 347 14.78 -13.50 11.93
CA VAL A 347 15.29 -13.17 13.26
C VAL A 347 15.03 -11.71 13.59
N VAL A 348 15.31 -10.80 12.64
CA VAL A 348 15.02 -9.37 12.81
C VAL A 348 13.53 -9.11 13.01
N SER A 349 12.65 -9.80 12.27
CA SER A 349 11.19 -9.70 12.45
C SER A 349 10.76 -10.12 13.86
N ILE A 350 11.29 -11.24 14.39
CA ILE A 350 11.01 -11.68 15.77
C ILE A 350 11.54 -10.67 16.79
N MET A 351 12.74 -10.12 16.59
CA MET A 351 13.31 -9.10 17.49
C MET A 351 12.45 -7.84 17.50
N PHE A 352 12.02 -7.38 16.33
CA PHE A 352 11.13 -6.21 16.20
C PHE A 352 9.77 -6.46 16.83
N GLY A 353 9.18 -7.64 16.63
CA GLY A 353 7.92 -8.00 17.26
C GLY A 353 8.03 -8.08 18.79
N THR A 354 9.12 -8.66 19.30
CA THR A 354 9.37 -8.74 20.74
C THR A 354 9.62 -7.36 21.35
N SER A 355 10.37 -6.48 20.69
CA SER A 355 10.62 -5.12 21.19
C SER A 355 9.37 -4.24 21.22
N MET A 356 8.35 -4.55 20.40
CA MET A 356 7.03 -3.93 20.48
C MET A 356 6.22 -4.39 21.70
N LEU A 357 6.36 -5.65 22.12
CA LEU A 357 5.59 -6.21 23.25
C LEU A 357 6.26 -5.95 24.59
N VAL A 358 7.59 -5.90 24.63
CA VAL A 358 8.38 -5.71 25.85
C VAL A 358 9.03 -4.33 25.83
N HIS A 359 8.49 -3.41 26.64
CA HIS A 359 9.03 -2.07 26.79
C HIS A 359 10.48 -2.11 27.26
N ASN A 360 11.34 -1.27 26.67
CA ASN A 360 12.78 -1.13 27.00
C ASN A 360 13.65 -2.39 26.81
N LEU A 361 13.18 -3.42 26.10
CA LEU A 361 14.05 -4.57 25.79
C LEU A 361 15.23 -4.18 24.89
N ILE A 362 14.99 -3.28 23.93
CA ILE A 362 15.98 -2.77 22.98
C ILE A 362 15.83 -1.24 22.92
N PRO A 363 16.92 -0.45 23.04
CA PRO A 363 16.85 1.00 22.88
C PRO A 363 16.27 1.38 21.51
N GLY A 364 15.39 2.39 21.45
CA GLY A 364 14.69 2.78 20.23
C GLY A 364 15.62 3.08 19.04
N GLY A 365 16.79 3.68 19.30
CA GLY A 365 17.80 3.92 18.27
C GLY A 365 18.38 2.64 17.67
N VAL A 366 18.56 1.59 18.49
CA VAL A 366 19.05 0.28 18.02
C VAL A 366 17.96 -0.42 17.18
N VAL A 367 16.69 -0.33 17.60
CA VAL A 367 15.56 -0.81 16.78
C VAL A 367 15.53 -0.09 15.44
N GLY A 368 15.78 1.23 15.42
CA GLY A 368 15.89 2.01 14.19
C GLY A 368 16.97 1.50 13.24
N VAL A 369 18.19 1.26 13.74
CA VAL A 369 19.29 0.71 12.93
C VAL A 369 18.96 -0.67 12.38
N ILE A 370 18.36 -1.54 13.19
CA ILE A 370 17.96 -2.89 12.78
C ILE A 370 16.90 -2.83 11.67
N LEU A 371 15.90 -1.95 11.80
CA LEU A 371 14.86 -1.76 10.78
C LEU A 371 15.45 -1.20 9.47
N ALA A 372 16.35 -0.24 9.57
CA ALA A 372 17.02 0.33 8.40
C ALA A 372 17.86 -0.72 7.66
N ALA A 373 18.60 -1.55 8.39
CA ALA A 373 19.35 -2.67 7.84
C ALA A 373 18.43 -3.70 7.17
N ASN A 374 17.29 -4.02 7.79
CA ASN A 374 16.30 -4.94 7.23
C ASN A 374 15.68 -4.39 5.93
N GLY A 375 15.33 -3.10 5.92
CA GLY A 375 14.86 -2.43 4.70
C GLY A 375 15.91 -2.44 3.59
N GLY A 376 17.18 -2.17 3.92
CA GLY A 376 18.29 -2.25 2.99
C GLY A 376 18.49 -3.67 2.42
N LEU A 377 18.35 -4.70 3.26
CA LEU A 377 18.41 -6.10 2.84
C LEU A 377 17.25 -6.47 1.89
N LEU A 378 16.03 -5.97 2.12
CA LEU A 378 14.89 -6.18 1.21
C LEU A 378 15.16 -5.56 -0.17
N LEU A 379 15.70 -4.34 -0.20
CA LEU A 379 16.08 -3.67 -1.44
C LEU A 379 17.22 -4.40 -2.17
N TYR A 380 18.18 -4.95 -1.42
CA TYR A 380 19.25 -5.77 -1.96
C TYR A 380 18.75 -7.09 -2.54
N LEU A 381 17.81 -7.76 -1.85
CA LEU A 381 17.17 -8.98 -2.32
C LEU A 381 16.42 -8.74 -3.63
N MET A 382 15.71 -7.60 -3.75
CA MET A 382 15.08 -7.19 -5.00
C MET A 382 16.11 -7.04 -6.13
N ARG A 383 17.29 -6.44 -5.86
CA ARG A 383 18.37 -6.34 -6.85
C ARG A 383 18.85 -7.71 -7.30
N ILE A 384 19.04 -8.66 -6.37
CA ILE A 384 19.44 -10.04 -6.70
C ILE A 384 18.39 -10.70 -7.59
N MET A 385 17.11 -10.61 -7.23
CA MET A 385 16.02 -11.20 -8.02
C MET A 385 15.97 -10.63 -9.45
N SER A 386 16.22 -9.33 -9.61
CA SER A 386 16.29 -8.71 -10.95
C SER A 386 17.49 -9.19 -11.78
N VAL A 387 18.62 -9.48 -11.14
CA VAL A 387 19.80 -10.03 -11.82
C VAL A 387 19.56 -11.47 -12.25
N ILE A 388 18.91 -12.29 -11.41
CA ILE A 388 18.57 -13.69 -11.72
C ILE A 388 17.64 -13.78 -12.93
N ASP A 389 16.56 -13.00 -12.96
CA ASP A 389 15.66 -12.95 -14.11
C ASP A 389 16.38 -12.51 -15.39
N GLY A 390 17.29 -11.53 -15.27
CA GLY A 390 18.11 -11.08 -16.39
C GLY A 390 19.02 -12.17 -16.95
N MET A 391 19.49 -13.08 -16.10
CA MET A 391 20.27 -14.26 -16.52
C MET A 391 19.38 -15.33 -17.15
N GLN A 392 18.19 -15.60 -16.59
CA GLN A 392 17.22 -16.55 -17.16
C GLN A 392 16.76 -16.12 -18.56
N LYS A 393 16.38 -14.85 -18.71
CA LYS A 393 15.92 -14.31 -20.00
C LYS A 393 17.02 -14.34 -21.07
N LYS A 394 18.28 -14.15 -20.69
CA LYS A 394 19.44 -14.32 -21.58
C LYS A 394 19.70 -15.78 -21.95
N MET A 395 19.47 -16.72 -21.05
CA MET A 395 19.57 -18.16 -21.35
C MET A 395 18.46 -18.63 -22.31
N GLU A 396 17.22 -18.17 -22.13
CA GLU A 396 16.10 -18.47 -23.03
C GLU A 396 16.33 -17.89 -24.44
N LEU A 397 16.88 -16.67 -24.53
CA LEU A 397 17.26 -16.05 -25.82
C LEU A 397 18.49 -16.67 -26.49
N SER A 398 19.29 -17.45 -25.76
CA SER A 398 20.46 -18.16 -26.30
C SER A 398 20.15 -19.62 -26.67
N THR A 399 18.96 -20.11 -26.33
CA THR A 399 18.47 -21.47 -26.61
C THR A 399 17.35 -21.49 -27.66
N ALA A 400 16.85 -20.32 -28.07
CA ALA A 400 16.06 -20.09 -29.28
C ALA A 400 16.97 -19.55 -30.39
#